data_AF-A0A2D5ATG9-F1
#
_entry.id   AF-A0A2D5ATG9-F1
#
_cell.length_a   1.000
_cell.length_b   1.000
_cell.length_c   1.000
_cell.angle_alpha   90.00
_cell.angle_beta   90.00
_cell.angle_gamma   90.00
#
_symmetry.space_group_name_H-M   'P 1'
#
loop_
_entity.id
_entity.type
_entity.pdbx_description
1 polymer ?
#
loop_
_entity_poly.entity_id
_entity_poly.type
_entity_poly.pdbx_seq_one_letter_code
_entity_poly.pdbx_strand_id
1 'polypeptide(L)'
;MKRASWLVAQLGAIGLFCACGADPGPPSDLTSGGHQPGSPSGPVQQDETTPSTRPPLGGPREGLTVDQLAAFERGRIVFEHRWTPSEGLGPRYNAVACASCHSTPVTGGSAQLYRNFYLAAAGPQGSQGAVSGLPSFIVPAYGVDPGRIPAPDPMDPLAPTDIFSLERGRTVIPDFVGMTPVTMAQRGSVPIFGVGLFEFVTNATIVAGADWNDSDSDGISGRINHDSEGVGRFG
;
A
#
# COMPACT_ATOMS: atom_id res chain seq x y z
N MET A 1 3.01 70.29 17.40
CA MET A 1 1.58 69.99 17.64
C MET A 1 1.46 68.51 18.05
N LYS A 2 0.82 68.24 19.21
CA LYS A 2 0.18 66.99 19.73
C LYS A 2 0.87 65.62 19.44
N ARG A 3 1.47 64.95 20.46
CA ARG A 3 0.95 63.82 21.32
C ARG A 3 0.63 62.54 20.51
N ALA A 4 0.93 61.28 20.88
CA ALA A 4 1.44 60.62 22.10
C ALA A 4 1.88 59.16 21.77
N SER A 5 2.62 58.59 22.72
CA SER A 5 3.02 57.18 22.99
C SER A 5 2.16 56.05 22.40
N TRP A 6 2.75 54.88 22.08
CA TRP A 6 2.60 53.64 22.88
C TRP A 6 3.58 52.53 22.39
N LEU A 7 4.26 51.97 23.37
CA LEU A 7 5.11 50.78 23.33
C LEU A 7 4.21 49.53 23.35
N VAL A 8 4.37 48.60 22.40
CA VAL A 8 4.04 47.17 22.59
C VAL A 8 5.11 46.35 21.91
N ALA A 9 5.94 45.69 22.72
CA ALA A 9 6.77 44.59 22.30
C ALA A 9 5.88 43.36 22.07
N GLN A 10 6.06 42.67 20.94
CA GLN A 10 5.72 41.25 20.83
C GLN A 10 6.77 40.55 19.98
N LEU A 11 7.59 39.79 20.70
CA LEU A 11 8.40 38.69 20.17
C LEU A 11 7.46 37.68 19.53
N GLY A 12 7.68 37.38 18.25
CA GLY A 12 7.02 36.31 17.52
C GLY A 12 8.05 35.59 16.66
N ALA A 13 8.92 34.80 17.30
CA ALA A 13 9.70 33.80 16.59
C ALA A 13 8.71 32.76 16.04
N ILE A 14 8.36 32.88 14.75
CA ILE A 14 7.65 31.83 14.03
C ILE A 14 8.67 30.72 13.80
N GLY A 15 8.72 29.78 14.75
CA GLY A 15 9.35 28.50 14.55
C GLY A 15 8.61 27.76 13.44
N LEU A 16 9.25 27.65 12.29
CA LEU A 16 8.88 26.72 11.24
C LEU A 16 9.13 25.31 11.77
N PHE A 17 8.15 24.74 12.48
CA PHE A 17 8.15 23.33 12.82
C PHE A 17 7.92 22.54 11.52
N CYS A 18 9.01 22.05 10.91
CA CYS A 18 8.94 20.84 10.10
C CYS A 18 8.46 19.70 11.02
N ALA A 19 7.15 19.51 11.09
CA ALA A 19 6.57 18.33 11.70
C ALA A 19 6.86 17.14 10.78
N CYS A 20 7.90 16.37 11.11
CA CYS A 20 7.99 14.96 10.72
C CYS A 20 6.82 14.23 11.39
N GLY A 21 5.64 14.28 10.78
CA GLY A 21 4.46 13.60 11.27
C GLY A 21 4.67 12.09 11.21
N ALA A 22 4.61 11.43 12.37
CA ALA A 22 4.50 9.98 12.45
C ALA A 22 3.29 9.50 11.63
N ASP A 23 3.36 8.29 11.07
CA ASP A 23 2.20 7.67 10.45
C ASP A 23 1.05 7.64 11.48
N PRO A 24 -0.14 8.19 11.17
CA PRO A 24 -1.27 8.04 12.05
C PRO A 24 -1.56 6.54 12.16
N GLY A 25 -1.60 6.04 13.40
CA GLY A 25 -2.08 4.69 13.68
C GLY A 25 -3.53 4.51 13.21
N PRO A 26 -4.05 3.28 13.21
CA PRO A 26 -5.43 3.03 12.80
C PRO A 26 -6.41 3.91 13.61
N PRO A 27 -7.46 4.48 12.99
CA PRO A 27 -8.51 5.19 13.70
C PRO A 27 -9.23 4.23 14.65
N SER A 28 -9.58 4.70 15.86
CA SER A 28 -10.09 3.90 16.96
C SER A 28 -11.49 3.29 16.76
N ASP A 29 -12.21 3.64 15.69
CA ASP A 29 -13.65 3.34 15.55
C ASP A 29 -14.02 2.35 14.42
N LEU A 30 -13.09 1.58 13.86
CA LEU A 30 -13.41 0.53 12.86
C LEU A 30 -13.78 -0.84 13.46
N THR A 31 -14.33 -0.88 14.67
CA THR A 31 -15.01 -2.06 15.21
C THR A 31 -16.51 -1.96 14.97
N SER A 32 -17.02 -2.40 13.82
CA SER A 32 -18.46 -2.70 13.71
C SER A 32 -18.75 -3.82 12.72
N GLY A 33 -19.67 -4.69 13.15
CA GLY A 33 -19.88 -6.05 12.66
C GLY A 33 -20.48 -6.16 11.26
N GLY A 34 -20.02 -7.18 10.55
CA GLY A 34 -20.69 -7.78 9.40
C GLY A 34 -20.82 -9.28 9.63
N HIS A 35 -22.06 -9.76 9.70
CA HIS A 35 -22.40 -11.18 9.86
C HIS A 35 -21.98 -11.95 8.60
N GLN A 36 -20.93 -12.77 8.68
CA GLN A 36 -20.58 -13.76 7.65
C GLN A 36 -21.37 -15.04 7.90
N PRO A 37 -22.06 -15.63 6.90
CA PRO A 37 -22.70 -16.91 7.07
C PRO A 37 -21.65 -18.03 7.16
N GLY A 38 -21.55 -18.63 8.35
CA GLY A 38 -21.20 -20.04 8.60
C GLY A 38 -19.88 -20.57 8.03
N SER A 39 -18.74 -20.06 8.52
CA SER A 39 -17.53 -20.89 8.63
C SER A 39 -17.53 -21.59 9.99
N PRO A 40 -17.07 -22.85 10.14
CA PRO A 40 -17.10 -23.56 11.40
C PRO A 40 -16.33 -22.79 12.47
N SER A 41 -17.08 -22.16 13.37
CA SER A 41 -16.63 -21.31 14.47
C SER A 41 -16.21 -22.15 15.67
N GLY A 42 -15.16 -22.94 15.48
CA GLY A 42 -14.31 -23.35 16.60
C GLY A 42 -13.10 -22.41 16.66
N PRO A 43 -12.64 -21.96 17.85
CA PRO A 43 -11.30 -21.43 17.93
C PRO A 43 -10.35 -22.53 17.44
N VAL A 44 -9.57 -22.26 16.39
CA VAL A 44 -8.31 -22.98 16.22
C VAL A 44 -7.47 -22.53 17.41
N GLN A 45 -7.58 -23.27 18.51
CA GLN A 45 -6.62 -23.13 19.60
C GLN A 45 -5.28 -23.51 19.00
N GLN A 46 -4.46 -22.50 18.73
CA GLN A 46 -3.04 -22.73 18.60
C GLN A 46 -2.64 -23.24 19.97
N ASP A 47 -2.28 -24.52 20.05
CA ASP A 47 -1.73 -25.10 21.25
C ASP A 47 -0.36 -24.44 21.51
N GLU A 48 -0.37 -23.34 22.25
CA GLU A 48 0.82 -22.55 22.62
C GLU A 48 1.79 -23.32 23.53
N THR A 49 1.48 -24.57 23.90
CA THR A 49 2.30 -25.36 24.84
C THR A 49 3.30 -26.30 24.18
N THR A 50 3.29 -26.43 22.86
CA THR A 50 4.31 -27.20 22.11
C THR A 50 5.33 -26.24 21.49
N PRO A 51 6.65 -26.35 21.77
CA PRO A 51 7.66 -25.57 21.05
C PRO A 51 7.53 -25.81 19.55
N SER A 52 7.09 -24.80 18.81
CA SER A 52 7.06 -24.86 17.35
C SER A 52 8.48 -25.08 16.85
N THR A 53 8.74 -26.25 16.27
CA THR A 53 9.96 -26.54 15.51
C THR A 53 10.00 -25.83 14.16
N ARG A 54 8.91 -25.14 13.77
CA ARG A 54 8.85 -24.34 12.56
C ARG A 54 9.42 -22.94 12.83
N PRO A 55 10.25 -22.39 11.93
CA PRO A 55 10.74 -21.03 12.04
C PRO A 55 9.60 -20.03 12.23
N PRO A 56 9.81 -18.98 13.04
CA PRO A 56 8.82 -17.92 13.18
C PRO A 56 8.53 -17.32 11.80
N LEU A 57 7.24 -17.12 11.52
CA LEU A 57 6.79 -16.50 10.28
C LEU A 57 7.49 -15.14 10.09
N GLY A 58 7.84 -14.80 8.84
CA GLY A 58 8.60 -13.59 8.52
C GLY A 58 10.09 -13.67 8.84
N GLY A 59 10.56 -14.72 9.53
CA GLY A 59 11.97 -14.99 9.77
C GLY A 59 12.67 -15.64 8.56
N PRO A 60 14.01 -15.77 8.63
CA PRO A 60 14.78 -16.48 7.61
C PRO A 60 14.38 -17.96 7.57
N ARG A 61 14.38 -18.55 6.37
CA ARG A 61 14.23 -19.99 6.19
C ARG A 61 15.36 -20.74 6.90
N GLU A 62 15.10 -21.98 7.31
CA GLU A 62 16.17 -22.88 7.77
C GLU A 62 17.17 -23.24 6.66
N GLY A 63 18.40 -23.57 7.06
CA GLY A 63 19.43 -24.05 6.15
C GLY A 63 20.00 -23.00 5.18
N LEU A 64 19.80 -21.71 5.43
CA LEU A 64 20.49 -20.66 4.67
C LEU A 64 22.01 -20.76 4.89
N THR A 65 22.76 -20.52 3.83
CA THR A 65 24.21 -20.28 3.96
C THR A 65 24.44 -18.99 4.75
N VAL A 66 25.67 -18.81 5.26
CA VAL A 66 26.07 -17.58 5.97
C VAL A 66 25.79 -16.33 5.12
N ASP A 67 26.09 -16.39 3.82
CA ASP A 67 25.88 -15.28 2.90
C ASP A 67 24.38 -14.99 2.65
N GLN A 68 23.56 -16.03 2.55
CA GLN A 68 22.11 -15.89 2.37
C GLN A 68 21.45 -15.31 3.62
N LEU A 69 21.84 -15.76 4.81
CA LEU A 69 21.37 -15.19 6.06
C LEU A 69 21.80 -13.72 6.17
N ALA A 70 23.04 -13.40 5.84
CA ALA A 70 23.51 -12.02 5.82
C ALA A 70 22.75 -11.15 4.80
N ALA A 71 22.38 -11.69 3.64
CA ALA A 71 21.56 -11.00 2.66
C ALA A 71 20.14 -10.75 3.17
N PHE A 72 19.51 -11.75 3.81
CA PHE A 72 18.22 -11.61 4.46
C PHE A 72 18.24 -10.49 5.50
N GLU A 73 19.24 -10.46 6.39
CA GLU A 73 19.33 -9.44 7.44
C GLU A 73 19.53 -8.02 6.87
N ARG A 74 20.34 -7.87 5.82
CA ARG A 74 20.47 -6.57 5.11
C ARG A 74 19.14 -6.14 4.50
N GLY A 75 18.42 -7.07 3.86
CA GLY A 75 17.10 -6.81 3.29
C GLY A 75 16.09 -6.39 4.36
N ARG A 76 16.08 -7.08 5.50
CA ARG A 76 15.20 -6.76 6.63
C ARG A 76 15.42 -5.34 7.14
N ILE A 77 16.67 -4.91 7.29
CA ILE A 77 17.00 -3.53 7.70
C ILE A 77 16.37 -2.51 6.74
N VAL A 78 16.52 -2.71 5.43
CA VAL A 78 15.91 -1.80 4.43
C VAL A 78 14.39 -1.87 4.52
N PHE A 79 13.82 -3.07 4.62
CA PHE A 79 12.38 -3.30 4.61
C PHE A 79 11.66 -2.64 5.82
N GLU A 80 12.30 -2.69 6.98
CA GLU A 80 11.80 -2.14 8.24
C GLU A 80 12.19 -0.66 8.44
N HIS A 81 13.05 -0.11 7.58
CA HIS A 81 13.47 1.29 7.65
C HIS A 81 12.26 2.22 7.58
N ARG A 82 12.30 3.34 8.29
CA ARG A 82 11.30 4.40 8.16
C ARG A 82 11.97 5.58 7.48
N TRP A 83 11.65 5.76 6.21
CA TRP A 83 12.26 6.78 5.37
C TRP A 83 11.77 8.18 5.75
N THR A 84 12.64 9.16 5.56
CA THR A 84 12.37 10.59 5.77
C THR A 84 12.49 11.37 4.47
N PRO A 85 11.95 12.60 4.39
CA PRO A 85 12.11 13.43 3.20
C PRO A 85 13.57 13.68 2.81
N SER A 86 14.46 13.82 3.78
CA SER A 86 15.91 13.96 3.56
C SER A 86 16.56 12.70 2.98
N GLU A 87 15.95 11.53 3.18
CA GLU A 87 16.39 10.25 2.61
C GLU A 87 15.70 9.94 1.27
N GLY A 88 15.01 10.91 0.67
CA GLY A 88 14.35 10.76 -0.62
C GLY A 88 12.90 10.25 -0.53
N LEU A 89 12.29 10.24 0.66
CA LEU A 89 10.84 10.06 0.78
C LEU A 89 10.17 11.28 0.14
N GLY A 90 9.79 11.15 -1.14
CA GLY A 90 9.24 12.24 -1.92
C GLY A 90 8.04 12.93 -1.25
N PRO A 91 7.63 14.11 -1.72
CA PRO A 91 6.58 14.91 -1.06
C PRO A 91 5.21 14.22 -1.04
N ARG A 92 5.00 13.19 -1.87
CA ARG A 92 3.80 12.36 -1.93
C ARG A 92 4.16 10.91 -1.63
N TYR A 93 3.63 10.39 -0.54
CA TYR A 93 3.81 8.99 -0.12
C TYR A 93 2.55 8.49 0.58
N ASN A 94 2.29 7.19 0.51
CA ASN A 94 1.18 6.52 1.20
C ASN A 94 1.59 5.96 2.58
N ALA A 95 2.86 5.62 2.74
CA ALA A 95 3.48 5.18 3.97
C ALA A 95 4.98 5.50 3.95
N VAL A 96 5.59 5.54 5.14
CA VAL A 96 7.03 5.81 5.28
C VAL A 96 7.88 4.56 5.38
N ALA A 97 7.31 3.35 5.27
CA ALA A 97 8.03 2.09 5.33
C ALA A 97 7.36 0.98 4.52
N CYS A 98 8.13 0.02 3.99
CA CYS A 98 7.58 -1.18 3.35
C CYS A 98 6.74 -1.99 4.35
N ALA A 99 7.27 -2.15 5.57
CA ALA A 99 6.57 -2.83 6.66
C ALA A 99 5.23 -2.17 7.05
N SER A 100 5.00 -0.89 6.74
CA SER A 100 3.71 -0.24 7.05
C SER A 100 2.52 -0.91 6.34
N CYS A 101 2.75 -1.52 5.19
CA CYS A 101 1.73 -2.26 4.45
C CYS A 101 1.97 -3.78 4.45
N HIS A 102 3.15 -4.25 4.87
CA HIS A 102 3.49 -5.68 4.91
C HIS A 102 3.87 -6.12 6.32
N SER A 103 2.90 -6.12 7.23
CA SER A 103 3.16 -6.25 8.68
C SER A 103 2.24 -7.23 9.41
N THR A 104 1.20 -7.73 8.77
CA THR A 104 0.20 -8.58 9.42
C THR A 104 0.27 -10.02 8.89
N PRO A 105 0.46 -11.03 9.74
CA PRO A 105 0.57 -10.96 11.20
C PRO A 105 1.96 -10.54 11.71
N VAL A 106 2.97 -10.51 10.84
CA VAL A 106 4.37 -10.14 11.13
C VAL A 106 4.97 -9.39 9.93
N THR A 107 6.15 -8.79 10.07
CA THR A 107 6.90 -8.19 8.96
C THR A 107 7.00 -9.16 7.78
N GLY A 108 6.67 -8.67 6.58
CA GLY A 108 6.57 -9.48 5.35
C GLY A 108 5.17 -10.06 5.10
N GLY A 109 4.22 -9.87 6.02
CA GLY A 109 2.82 -10.25 5.86
C GLY A 109 2.03 -9.31 4.95
N SER A 110 0.70 -9.35 5.07
CA SER A 110 -0.22 -8.44 4.38
C SER A 110 -0.47 -7.16 5.20
N ALA A 111 -1.32 -6.27 4.67
CA ALA A 111 -1.76 -5.08 5.38
C ALA A 111 -3.04 -5.32 6.19
N GLN A 112 -3.24 -4.52 7.23
CA GLN A 112 -4.58 -4.33 7.79
C GLN A 112 -5.46 -3.55 6.79
N LEU A 113 -6.79 -3.75 6.88
CA LEU A 113 -7.74 -3.17 5.91
C LEU A 113 -7.64 -1.65 5.75
N TYR A 114 -7.29 -0.92 6.81
CA TYR A 114 -7.16 0.54 6.77
C TYR A 114 -6.02 1.03 5.85
N ARG A 115 -5.12 0.14 5.45
CA ARG A 115 -4.03 0.41 4.48
C ARG A 115 -4.37 -0.04 3.06
N ASN A 116 -5.60 -0.50 2.81
CA ASN A 116 -6.05 -0.73 1.45
C ASN A 116 -6.07 0.58 0.66
N PHE A 117 -5.92 0.47 -0.65
CA PHE A 117 -5.92 1.59 -1.57
C PHE A 117 -6.69 1.21 -2.84
N TYR A 118 -7.10 2.21 -3.61
CA TYR A 118 -7.64 2.07 -4.94
C TYR A 118 -6.55 2.37 -5.96
N LEU A 119 -6.51 1.56 -7.01
CA LEU A 119 -5.93 1.95 -8.28
C LEU A 119 -7.06 2.54 -9.11
N ALA A 120 -7.01 3.84 -9.38
CA ALA A 120 -8.06 4.56 -10.10
C ALA A 120 -7.49 5.30 -11.31
N ALA A 121 -8.13 5.12 -12.46
CA ALA A 121 -7.70 5.71 -13.71
C ALA A 121 -8.91 6.18 -14.54
N ALA A 122 -8.80 7.37 -15.12
CA ALA A 122 -9.76 7.86 -16.09
C ALA A 122 -9.49 7.22 -17.47
N GLY A 123 -10.55 6.77 -18.12
CA GLY A 123 -10.53 6.15 -19.43
C GLY A 123 -11.17 4.76 -19.45
N PRO A 124 -11.24 4.12 -20.64
CA PRO A 124 -11.69 2.74 -20.77
C PRO A 124 -10.85 1.77 -19.92
N GLN A 125 -11.38 0.58 -19.65
CA GLN A 125 -10.68 -0.46 -18.90
C GLN A 125 -9.27 -0.70 -19.45
N GLY A 126 -8.28 -0.75 -18.54
CA GLY A 126 -6.86 -0.83 -18.89
C GLY A 126 -6.15 0.52 -19.07
N SER A 127 -6.88 1.64 -19.01
CA SER A 127 -6.29 2.98 -19.00
C SER A 127 -5.54 3.24 -17.70
N GLN A 128 -4.50 4.07 -17.77
CA GLN A 128 -3.78 4.64 -16.62
C GLN A 128 -3.91 6.18 -16.61
N GLY A 129 -4.98 6.70 -17.21
CA GLY A 129 -5.22 8.14 -17.32
C GLY A 129 -5.41 8.77 -15.95
N ALA A 130 -4.85 9.97 -15.76
CA ALA A 130 -5.02 10.71 -14.52
C ALA A 130 -6.50 11.05 -14.30
N VAL A 131 -6.98 10.81 -13.09
CA VAL A 131 -8.25 11.34 -12.60
C VAL A 131 -7.95 12.77 -12.13
N SER A 132 -8.47 13.79 -12.81
CA SER A 132 -8.26 15.19 -12.42
C SER A 132 -8.63 15.37 -10.95
N GLY A 133 -7.80 16.11 -10.19
CA GLY A 133 -7.93 16.33 -8.74
C GLY A 133 -7.40 15.21 -7.83
N LEU A 134 -7.01 14.05 -8.37
CA LEU A 134 -6.24 13.06 -7.60
C LEU A 134 -4.72 13.31 -7.74
N PRO A 135 -3.95 13.25 -6.64
CA PRO A 135 -2.51 13.48 -6.64
C PRO A 135 -1.72 12.30 -7.25
N SER A 136 -2.36 11.14 -7.41
CA SER A 136 -1.83 9.94 -8.05
C SER A 136 -2.98 8.97 -8.40
N PHE A 137 -2.69 7.96 -9.22
CA PHE A 137 -3.61 6.84 -9.47
C PHE A 137 -3.76 5.88 -8.26
N ILE A 138 -2.98 6.09 -7.20
CA ILE A 138 -3.01 5.31 -5.96
C ILE A 138 -3.71 6.14 -4.87
N VAL A 139 -4.95 5.79 -4.59
CA VAL A 139 -5.81 6.54 -3.67
C VAL A 139 -5.98 5.74 -2.37
N PRO A 140 -5.62 6.27 -1.18
CA PRO A 140 -5.90 5.58 0.07
C PRO A 140 -7.40 5.29 0.18
N ALA A 141 -7.78 4.04 0.51
CA ALA A 141 -9.18 3.67 0.62
C ALA A 141 -9.80 4.17 1.93
N TYR A 142 -8.98 4.45 2.94
CA TYR A 142 -9.37 4.90 4.28
C TYR A 142 -8.42 5.97 4.79
N GLY A 143 -8.86 6.73 5.80
CA GLY A 143 -7.97 7.57 6.61
C GLY A 143 -7.34 8.75 5.86
N VAL A 144 -7.94 9.21 4.75
CA VAL A 144 -7.58 10.50 4.17
C VAL A 144 -7.91 11.59 5.19
N ASP A 145 -6.87 12.21 5.75
CA ASP A 145 -7.00 13.43 6.53
C ASP A 145 -7.36 14.58 5.57
N PRO A 146 -8.55 15.19 5.68
CA PRO A 146 -8.96 16.30 4.82
C PRO A 146 -7.96 17.48 4.85
N GLY A 147 -7.21 17.65 5.94
CA GLY A 147 -6.21 18.71 6.10
C GLY A 147 -4.88 18.45 5.37
N ARG A 148 -4.64 17.23 4.88
CA ARG A 148 -3.45 16.85 4.09
C ARG A 148 -3.72 16.79 2.59
N ILE A 149 -4.98 17.01 2.19
CA ILE A 149 -5.38 17.09 0.79
C ILE A 149 -5.05 18.50 0.30
N PRO A 150 -4.18 18.65 -0.72
CA PRO A 150 -3.98 19.95 -1.34
C PRO A 150 -5.34 20.48 -1.80
N ALA A 151 -5.62 21.76 -1.51
CA ALA A 151 -6.79 22.41 -2.10
C ALA A 151 -6.74 22.21 -3.63
N PRO A 152 -7.90 22.04 -4.29
CA PRO A 152 -7.96 21.96 -5.75
C PRO A 152 -7.15 23.09 -6.36
N ASP A 153 -6.39 22.83 -7.42
CA ASP A 153 -5.67 23.89 -8.13
C ASP A 153 -6.71 24.92 -8.62
N PRO A 154 -6.66 26.18 -8.14
CA PRO A 154 -7.64 27.18 -8.52
C PRO A 154 -7.59 27.54 -10.01
N MET A 155 -6.56 27.09 -10.74
CA MET A 155 -6.43 27.22 -12.19
C MET A 155 -6.87 25.98 -12.99
N ASP A 156 -7.23 24.87 -12.34
CA ASP A 156 -7.81 23.70 -13.02
C ASP A 156 -9.35 23.75 -12.93
N PRO A 157 -10.07 24.17 -13.99
CA PRO A 157 -11.53 24.27 -14.00
C PRO A 157 -12.22 22.89 -13.98
N LEU A 158 -11.47 21.80 -14.07
CA LEU A 158 -11.96 20.43 -13.98
C LEU A 158 -11.64 19.79 -12.62
N ALA A 159 -10.93 20.46 -11.72
CA ALA A 159 -10.58 19.93 -10.43
C ALA A 159 -11.85 19.66 -9.60
N PRO A 160 -12.21 18.39 -9.36
CA PRO A 160 -13.42 18.06 -8.63
C PRO A 160 -13.22 18.37 -7.14
N THR A 161 -14.19 19.08 -6.57
CA THR A 161 -14.17 19.53 -5.17
C THR A 161 -14.51 18.42 -4.17
N ASP A 162 -14.80 17.20 -4.64
CA ASP A 162 -15.44 16.11 -3.90
C ASP A 162 -14.79 14.72 -4.05
N ILE A 163 -13.67 14.57 -4.79
CA ILE A 163 -13.00 13.25 -5.00
C ILE A 163 -12.40 12.65 -3.72
N PHE A 164 -12.34 13.45 -2.67
CA PHE A 164 -11.95 12.97 -1.35
C PHE A 164 -13.06 13.18 -0.33
N SER A 165 -14.31 13.12 -0.79
CA SER A 165 -15.41 12.89 0.12
C SER A 165 -15.26 11.52 0.77
N LEU A 166 -15.59 11.48 2.06
CA LEU A 166 -15.58 10.25 2.84
C LEU A 166 -17.01 9.76 2.98
N GLU A 167 -17.33 8.59 2.42
CA GLU A 167 -18.57 7.89 2.74
C GLU A 167 -18.25 6.78 3.74
N ARG A 168 -18.79 6.91 4.96
CA ARG A 168 -18.54 5.97 6.07
C ARG A 168 -17.04 5.69 6.30
N GLY A 169 -16.21 6.73 6.17
CA GLY A 169 -14.76 6.64 6.37
C GLY A 169 -13.96 6.06 5.20
N ARG A 170 -14.59 5.84 4.04
CA ARG A 170 -13.92 5.44 2.79
C ARG A 170 -13.85 6.58 1.78
N THR A 171 -12.73 6.67 1.08
CA THR A 171 -12.59 7.61 -0.05
C THR A 171 -13.55 7.24 -1.17
N VAL A 172 -14.37 8.21 -1.60
CA VAL A 172 -15.28 8.06 -2.74
C VAL A 172 -14.58 8.55 -3.99
N ILE A 173 -14.42 7.66 -4.97
CA ILE A 173 -13.89 7.99 -6.30
C ILE A 173 -15.09 8.07 -7.24
N PRO A 174 -15.26 9.16 -8.01
CA PRO A 174 -16.39 9.29 -8.92
C PRO A 174 -16.29 8.27 -10.05
N ASP A 175 -17.44 7.77 -10.52
CA ASP A 175 -17.51 6.86 -11.67
C ASP A 175 -17.11 7.56 -12.98
N PHE A 176 -17.11 8.90 -13.02
CA PHE A 176 -16.78 9.71 -14.19
C PHE A 176 -16.01 11.00 -13.82
N VAL A 177 -15.11 11.43 -14.70
CA VAL A 177 -14.54 12.79 -14.73
C VAL A 177 -15.00 13.46 -16.03
N GLY A 178 -15.93 14.41 -15.91
CA GLY A 178 -16.67 14.93 -17.07
C GLY A 178 -17.45 13.79 -17.76
N MET A 179 -17.14 13.51 -19.02
CA MET A 179 -17.72 12.37 -19.77
C MET A 179 -16.82 11.12 -19.77
N THR A 180 -15.66 11.18 -19.11
CA THR A 180 -14.68 10.09 -19.13
C THR A 180 -14.98 9.12 -17.99
N PRO A 181 -15.21 7.82 -18.25
CA PRO A 181 -15.41 6.85 -17.17
C PRO A 181 -14.13 6.69 -16.34
N VAL A 182 -14.29 6.37 -15.07
CA VAL A 182 -13.19 6.02 -14.17
C VAL A 182 -13.26 4.53 -13.91
N THR A 183 -12.16 3.82 -14.18
CA THR A 183 -11.99 2.43 -13.76
C THR A 183 -11.26 2.42 -12.43
N MET A 184 -11.79 1.69 -11.45
CA MET A 184 -11.16 1.55 -10.14
C MET A 184 -11.07 0.09 -9.69
N ALA A 185 -10.00 -0.23 -8.97
CA ALA A 185 -9.84 -1.53 -8.35
C ALA A 185 -9.21 -1.38 -6.96
N GLN A 186 -9.87 -1.93 -5.94
CA GLN A 186 -9.31 -1.94 -4.60
C GLN A 186 -8.21 -3.01 -4.50
N ARG A 187 -7.15 -2.67 -3.78
CA ARG A 187 -6.01 -3.55 -3.48
C ARG A 187 -5.70 -3.51 -2.00
N GLY A 188 -5.31 -4.66 -1.47
CA GLY A 188 -4.64 -4.80 -0.19
C GLY A 188 -3.25 -5.38 -0.45
N SER A 189 -2.27 -5.03 0.39
CA SER A 189 -0.92 -5.57 0.22
C SER A 189 -0.91 -7.07 0.45
N VAL A 190 -0.30 -7.77 -0.50
CA VAL A 190 -0.12 -9.22 -0.44
C VAL A 190 0.99 -9.59 0.54
N PRO A 191 0.93 -10.75 1.19
CA PRO A 191 2.09 -11.27 1.92
C PRO A 191 3.23 -11.53 0.94
N ILE A 192 4.45 -11.18 1.34
CA ILE A 192 5.66 -11.32 0.53
C ILE A 192 6.60 -12.43 1.03
N PHE A 193 6.11 -13.30 1.91
CA PHE A 193 6.87 -14.46 2.36
C PHE A 193 7.30 -15.31 1.16
N GLY A 194 8.60 -15.56 1.05
CA GLY A 194 9.14 -16.39 -0.01
C GLY A 194 9.07 -15.80 -1.42
N VAL A 195 8.65 -14.54 -1.61
CA VAL A 195 8.57 -13.93 -2.95
C VAL A 195 9.94 -13.95 -3.63
N GLY A 196 11.01 -13.69 -2.87
CA GLY A 196 12.41 -13.77 -3.31
C GLY A 196 12.88 -15.13 -3.85
N LEU A 197 12.08 -16.21 -3.70
CA LEU A 197 12.38 -17.52 -4.26
C LEU A 197 11.88 -17.66 -5.71
N PHE A 198 10.87 -16.90 -6.11
CA PHE A 198 10.31 -17.00 -7.46
C PHE A 198 11.26 -16.42 -8.52
N GLU A 199 12.14 -15.49 -8.15
CA GLU A 199 13.18 -14.95 -9.04
C GLU A 199 14.20 -16.01 -9.43
N PHE A 200 14.36 -17.08 -8.65
CA PHE A 200 15.21 -18.22 -9.00
C PHE A 200 14.56 -19.17 -10.01
N VAL A 201 13.24 -19.08 -10.23
CA VAL A 201 12.57 -19.82 -11.32
C VAL A 201 12.98 -19.18 -12.64
N THR A 202 13.63 -19.90 -13.54
CA THR A 202 14.14 -19.32 -14.80
C THR A 202 13.04 -19.08 -15.82
N ASN A 203 13.25 -18.18 -16.80
CA ASN A 203 12.30 -17.99 -17.90
C ASN A 203 12.08 -19.30 -18.68
N ALA A 204 13.15 -20.09 -18.87
CA ALA A 204 13.05 -21.39 -19.52
C ALA A 204 12.16 -22.36 -18.73
N THR A 205 12.24 -22.34 -17.40
CA THR A 205 11.35 -23.12 -16.53
C THR A 205 9.89 -22.69 -16.68
N ILE A 206 9.62 -21.38 -16.70
CA ILE A 206 8.26 -20.85 -16.90
C ILE A 206 7.71 -21.26 -18.28
N VAL A 207 8.54 -21.17 -19.33
CA VAL A 207 8.15 -21.55 -20.69
C VAL A 207 7.87 -23.04 -20.81
N ALA A 208 8.69 -23.88 -20.17
CA ALA A 208 8.52 -25.33 -20.19
C ALA A 208 7.25 -25.79 -19.44
N GLY A 209 6.84 -25.07 -18.40
CA GLY A 209 5.61 -25.35 -17.64
C GLY A 209 4.34 -24.70 -18.21
N ALA A 210 4.42 -24.04 -19.36
CA ALA A 210 3.26 -23.40 -19.96
C ALA A 210 2.39 -24.44 -20.70
N ASP A 211 1.24 -24.74 -20.11
CA ASP A 211 0.25 -25.64 -20.70
C ASP A 211 -1.13 -24.97 -20.73
N TRP A 212 -1.55 -24.50 -21.91
CA TRP A 212 -2.84 -23.83 -22.02
C TRP A 212 -4.03 -24.78 -21.87
N ASN A 213 -3.86 -26.05 -22.20
CA ASN A 213 -4.97 -27.00 -22.32
C ASN A 213 -4.94 -28.09 -21.24
N ASP A 214 -4.04 -28.03 -20.25
CA ASP A 214 -3.82 -29.10 -19.28
C ASP A 214 -3.62 -30.45 -20.00
N SER A 215 -2.71 -30.43 -20.97
CA SER A 215 -2.39 -31.52 -21.88
C SER A 215 -1.75 -32.70 -21.16
N ASP A 216 -1.11 -32.46 -20.02
CA ASP A 216 -0.59 -33.52 -19.14
C ASP A 216 -1.56 -33.93 -18.02
N SER A 217 -2.71 -33.27 -17.89
CA SER A 217 -3.80 -33.59 -16.96
C SER A 217 -3.37 -33.55 -15.49
N ASP A 218 -2.46 -32.63 -15.14
CA ASP A 218 -2.04 -32.41 -13.76
C ASP A 218 -2.98 -31.46 -12.99
N GLY A 219 -3.95 -30.85 -13.70
CA GLY A 219 -4.94 -29.94 -13.16
C GLY A 219 -4.52 -28.46 -13.19
N ILE A 220 -3.39 -28.14 -13.82
CA ILE A 220 -2.85 -26.78 -13.96
C ILE A 220 -2.90 -26.39 -15.44
N SER A 221 -3.57 -25.26 -15.73
CA SER A 221 -3.56 -24.67 -17.07
C SER A 221 -3.29 -23.16 -17.05
N GLY A 222 -2.65 -22.65 -18.09
CA GLY A 222 -2.37 -21.22 -18.23
C GLY A 222 -1.53 -20.84 -19.44
N ARG A 223 -1.44 -19.53 -19.71
CA ARG A 223 -0.44 -18.97 -20.64
C ARG A 223 0.55 -18.14 -19.86
N ILE A 224 1.74 -18.08 -20.44
CA ILE A 224 2.76 -17.13 -20.04
C ILE A 224 2.27 -15.73 -20.39
N ASN A 225 2.40 -14.80 -19.45
CA ASN A 225 2.27 -13.38 -19.77
C ASN A 225 3.58 -12.89 -20.40
N HIS A 226 3.48 -12.19 -21.52
CA HIS A 226 4.63 -11.56 -22.16
C HIS A 226 4.48 -10.04 -22.11
N ASP A 227 5.54 -9.35 -21.71
CA ASP A 227 5.66 -7.90 -21.88
C ASP A 227 6.62 -7.57 -23.03
N SER A 228 6.89 -6.29 -23.26
CA SER A 228 7.81 -5.83 -24.31
C SER A 228 9.26 -6.27 -24.10
N GLU A 229 9.62 -6.78 -22.91
CA GLU A 229 10.97 -7.14 -22.51
C GLU A 229 11.16 -8.67 -22.33
N GLY A 230 10.07 -9.45 -22.23
CA GLY A 230 10.11 -10.89 -22.19
C GLY A 230 8.94 -11.54 -21.45
N VAL A 231 9.23 -12.58 -20.66
CA VAL A 231 8.25 -13.21 -19.77
C VAL A 231 7.97 -12.26 -18.62
N GLY A 232 6.73 -11.80 -18.50
CA GLY A 232 6.29 -10.93 -17.42
C GLY A 232 6.34 -11.66 -16.09
N ARG A 233 7.08 -11.11 -15.11
CA ARG A 233 7.29 -11.72 -13.79
C ARG A 233 6.49 -11.08 -12.66
N PHE A 234 5.72 -10.04 -12.97
CA PHE A 234 4.85 -9.36 -12.01
C PHE A 234 3.45 -9.19 -12.59
N GLY A 235 2.47 -9.68 -11.82
CA GLY A 235 1.03 -9.53 -12.02
C GLY A 235 0.34 -9.56 -10.67
#